data_AF-A0A2V8JCZ0-F1
#
_entry.id   AF-A0A2V8JCZ0-F1
#
_cell.length_a   1.000
_cell.length_b   1.000
_cell.length_c   1.000
_cell.angle_alpha   90.00
_cell.angle_beta   90.00
_cell.angle_gamma   90.00
#
_symmetry.space_group_name_H-M   'P 1'
#
loop_
_entity.id
_entity.type
_entity.pdbx_description
1 polymer ?
#
loop_
_entity_poly.entity_id
_entity_poly.type
_entity_poly.pdbx_seq_one_letter_code
_entity_poly.pdbx_strand_id
1 'polypeptide(L)' 'MHGIWLELSSEVAPEEIHHHDVVHFALEELRRELSNARRQEILHGLRRHLQEIEDRRGGPDIEEMKVRDLPLTRG' A
#
# COMPACT_ATOMS: atom_id res chain seq x y z
N MET A 1 7.52 1.84 -5.96
CA MET A 1 7.31 3.25 -6.37
C MET A 1 8.28 3.75 -7.44
N HIS A 2 9.56 3.33 -7.48
CA HIS A 2 10.45 3.79 -8.56
C HIS A 2 10.08 3.29 -9.96
N GLY A 3 9.50 2.09 -10.09
CA GLY A 3 9.16 1.52 -11.42
C GLY A 3 8.23 2.40 -12.25
N ILE A 4 7.14 2.89 -11.67
CA ILE A 4 6.17 3.74 -12.39
C ILE A 4 6.76 5.09 -12.80
N TRP A 5 7.69 5.65 -12.01
CA TRP A 5 8.36 6.89 -12.38
C TRP A 5 9.27 6.71 -13.60
N LEU A 6 10.06 5.62 -13.66
CA LEU A 6 10.92 5.34 -14.81
C LEU A 6 10.11 5.10 -16.10
N GLU A 7 9.00 4.37 -15.99
CA GLU A 7 8.07 4.14 -17.09
C GLU A 7 7.52 5.48 -17.62
N LEU A 8 6.94 6.30 -16.73
CA LEU A 8 6.40 7.60 -17.10
C LEU A 8 7.47 8.54 -17.65
N SER A 9 8.68 8.52 -17.10
CA SER A 9 9.81 9.33 -17.57
C SER A 9 10.24 8.97 -18.99
N SER A 10 10.04 7.72 -19.41
CA SER A 10 10.30 7.31 -20.79
C SER A 10 9.19 7.77 -21.73
N GLU A 11 7.94 7.74 -21.29
CA GLU A 11 6.76 8.07 -22.11
C GLU A 11 6.63 9.58 -22.37
N VAL A 12 7.08 10.41 -21.45
CA VAL A 12 6.99 11.88 -21.57
C VAL A 12 8.27 12.52 -22.10
N ALA A 13 9.21 11.75 -22.67
CA ALA A 13 10.42 12.33 -23.25
C ALA A 13 10.08 13.25 -24.45
N PRO A 14 10.77 14.40 -24.61
CA PRO A 14 12.01 14.83 -23.94
C PRO A 14 11.85 15.54 -22.59
N GLU A 15 10.63 15.70 -22.06
CA GLU A 15 10.40 16.39 -20.80
C GLU A 15 10.97 15.60 -19.61
N GLU A 16 11.82 16.25 -18.82
CA GLU A 16 12.38 15.65 -17.60
C GLU A 16 11.37 15.78 -16.46
N ILE A 17 10.96 14.62 -15.91
CA ILE A 17 10.07 14.56 -14.74
C ILE A 17 10.77 13.87 -13.56
N HIS A 18 10.58 14.42 -12.36
CA HIS A 18 11.09 13.84 -11.13
C HIS A 18 10.03 12.96 -10.47
N HIS A 19 10.47 12.08 -9.57
CA HIS A 19 9.55 11.22 -8.82
C HIS A 19 8.48 12.00 -8.02
N HIS A 20 8.81 13.21 -7.55
CA HIS A 20 7.86 14.04 -6.81
C HIS A 20 6.80 14.67 -7.72
N ASP A 21 7.11 14.93 -8.99
CA ASP A 21 6.15 15.42 -9.98
C ASP A 21 5.04 14.38 -10.21
N VAL A 22 5.41 13.10 -10.29
CA VAL A 22 4.46 11.97 -10.41
C VAL A 22 3.56 11.88 -9.18
N VAL A 23 4.11 12.02 -7.97
CA VAL A 23 3.32 11.99 -6.73
C VAL A 23 2.38 13.19 -6.66
N HIS A 24 2.88 14.40 -6.97
CA HIS A 24 2.06 15.60 -6.99
C HIS A 24 0.91 15.50 -8.01
N PHE A 25 1.21 15.04 -9.22
CA PHE A 25 0.22 14.80 -10.27
C PHE A 25 -0.85 13.79 -9.84
N ALA A 26 -0.45 12.64 -9.28
CA ALA A 26 -1.38 11.62 -8.81
C ALA A 26 -2.31 12.13 -7.68
N LEU A 27 -1.79 12.95 -6.77
CA LEU A 27 -2.58 13.55 -5.70
C LEU A 27 -3.56 14.60 -6.22
N GLU A 28 -3.16 15.39 -7.22
CA GLU A 28 -4.04 16.36 -7.87
C GLU A 28 -5.18 15.67 -8.61
N GLU A 29 -4.89 14.61 -9.36
CA GLU A 29 -5.92 13.81 -10.05
C GLU A 29 -6.85 13.13 -9.04
N LEU A 30 -6.32 12.54 -7.97
CA LEU A 30 -7.13 11.98 -6.89
C LEU A 30 -8.06 13.04 -6.26
N ARG A 31 -7.57 14.26 -6.03
CA ARG A 31 -8.38 15.37 -5.52
C ARG A 31 -9.55 15.68 -6.46
N ARG A 32 -9.31 15.72 -7.77
CA ARG A 32 -10.34 15.94 -8.79
C ARG A 32 -11.37 14.84 -8.78
N GLU A 33 -10.96 13.58 -8.77
CA GLU A 33 -11.90 12.45 -8.72
C GLU A 33 -12.75 12.43 -7.43
N LEU A 34 -12.17 12.82 -6.29
CA LEU A 34 -12.88 12.95 -5.01
C LEU A 34 -13.92 14.09 -5.00
N SER A 35 -13.77 15.08 -5.88
CA SER A 35 -14.76 16.15 -6.10
C SER A 35 -15.88 15.75 -7.06
N ASN A 36 -15.72 14.62 -7.76
CA ASN A 36 -16.70 14.04 -8.67
C ASN A 36 -17.54 12.95 -7.97
N ALA A 37 -18.47 12.33 -8.71
CA ALA A 37 -19.36 11.28 -8.20
C ALA A 37 -18.66 10.00 -7.70
N ARG A 38 -17.35 9.83 -7.99
CA ARG A 38 -16.56 8.62 -7.64
C ARG A 38 -16.02 8.61 -6.21
N ARG A 39 -16.31 9.63 -5.41
CA ARG A 39 -15.80 9.76 -4.03
C ARG A 39 -15.98 8.49 -3.18
N GLN A 40 -17.15 7.86 -3.23
CA GLN A 40 -17.42 6.68 -2.40
C GLN A 40 -16.61 5.45 -2.85
N GLU A 41 -16.43 5.26 -4.16
CA GLU A 41 -15.63 4.17 -4.71
C GLU A 41 -14.16 4.30 -4.30
N ILE A 42 -13.62 5.52 -4.39
CA ILE A 42 -12.24 5.84 -3.99
C ILE A 42 -12.04 5.60 -2.49
N LEU A 43 -12.96 6.09 -1.66
CA LEU A 43 -12.88 5.87 -0.21
C LEU A 43 -12.98 4.39 0.16
N HIS A 44 -13.81 3.62 -0.56
CA HIS A 44 -13.91 2.17 -0.37
C HIS A 44 -12.60 1.46 -0.71
N GLY A 45 -11.99 1.81 -1.86
CA GLY A 45 -10.69 1.28 -2.26
C GLY A 45 -9.58 1.61 -1.26
N LEU A 46 -9.52 2.87 -0.79
CA LEU A 46 -8.54 3.30 0.20
C LEU A 46 -8.67 2.54 1.52
N ARG A 47 -9.90 2.35 2.02
CA ARG A 47 -10.14 1.57 3.25
C ARG A 47 -9.66 0.13 3.11
N ARG A 48 -9.96 -0.53 1.99
CA ARG A 48 -9.48 -1.89 1.70
C ARG A 48 -7.94 -1.94 1.70
N HIS A 49 -7.30 -0.98 1.03
CA HIS A 49 -5.85 -0.93 0.98
C HIS A 49 -5.21 -0.75 2.37
N LEU A 50 -5.79 0.09 3.23
CA LEU A 50 -5.33 0.26 4.60
C LEU A 50 -5.46 -1.02 5.42
N GLN A 51 -6.58 -1.74 5.27
CA GLN A 51 -6.79 -3.04 5.91
C GLN A 51 -5.71 -4.05 5.49
N GLU A 52 -5.42 -4.15 4.19
CA GLU A 52 -4.35 -5.04 3.70
C GLU A 52 -2.96 -4.65 4.24
N ILE A 53 -2.70 -3.35 4.46
CA ILE A 53 -1.45 -2.89 5.08
C ILE A 53 -1.42 -3.29 6.55
N GLU A 54 -2.52 -3.11 7.28
CA GLU A 54 -2.66 -3.48 8.69
C GLU A 54 -2.48 -4.99 8.88
N ASP A 55 -3.15 -5.81 8.06
CA ASP A 55 -3.02 -7.28 8.07
C ASP A 55 -1.57 -7.73 7.83
N ARG A 56 -0.85 -7.06 6.92
CA ARG A 56 0.59 -7.32 6.67
C ARG A 56 1.48 -6.86 7.82
N ARG A 57 1.07 -5.83 8.56
CA ARG A 57 1.80 -5.32 9.73
C ARG A 57 1.48 -6.12 11.00
N GLY A 58 0.35 -6.84 11.03
CA GLY A 58 -0.17 -7.60 12.17
C GLY A 58 -0.03 -9.13 12.09
N GLY A 59 0.76 -9.70 11.17
CA GLY A 59 0.90 -11.16 11.07
C GLY A 59 2.09 -11.74 11.84
N PRO A 60 1.96 -12.96 12.41
CA PRO A 60 1.12 -13.27 13.57
C PRO A 60 1.82 -12.81 14.87
N ASP A 61 1.05 -12.53 15.92
CA ASP A 61 1.61 -12.60 17.27
C ASP A 61 2.26 -13.98 17.45
N ILE A 62 3.58 -13.97 17.62
CA ILE A 62 4.39 -15.11 18.01
C ILE A 62 4.14 -15.43 19.51
N GLU A 63 2.90 -15.26 19.99
CA GLU A 63 2.45 -15.55 21.35
C GLU A 63 1.51 -16.75 21.45
N GLU A 64 1.19 -17.43 20.35
CA GLU A 64 0.52 -18.74 20.37
C GLU A 64 1.48 -19.93 20.13
N MET A 65 2.80 -19.73 20.20
CA MET A 65 3.74 -20.83 20.45
C MET A 65 3.97 -21.02 21.94
N LYS A 66 2.90 -21.15 22.73
CA LYS A 66 3.00 -21.57 24.13
C LYS A 66 2.28 -22.90 24.35
N VAL A 67 3.08 -23.86 24.84
CA VAL A 67 2.68 -25.05 25.62
C VAL A 67 2.17 -26.28 24.86
N ARG A 68 2.88 -26.80 23.83
CA ARG A 68 2.64 -28.21 23.41
C ARG A 68 3.89 -29.08 23.19
N ASP A 69 5.09 -28.51 23.05
CA ASP A 69 6.28 -29.31 22.70
C ASP A 69 7.37 -29.39 23.79
N LEU A 70 6.99 -29.36 25.07
CA LEU A 70 7.91 -29.81 26.13
C LEU A 70 7.80 -31.35 26.21
N PRO A 71 8.86 -32.11 25.89
CA PRO A 71 8.85 -33.53 26.19
C PRO A 71 8.74 -33.70 27.71
N LEU A 72 7.63 -34.25 28.17
CA LEU A 72 7.52 -34.82 29.51
C LEU A 72 8.38 -36.08 29.56
N THR A 73 9.70 -35.92 29.63
CA THR A 73 10.56 -37.00 30.11
C THR A 73 10.44 -37.09 31.62
N ARG A 74 9.48 -37.93 32.00
CA ARG A 74 9.39 -38.79 33.19
C ARG A 74 10.76 -39.18 33.78
N GLY A 75 10.76 -39.38 35.10
CA GLY A 75 11.59 -40.40 35.77
C GLY A 75 12.44 -39.84 36.89
#